data_AF-A0AAW1U4V8-F1
#
_entry.id   AF-A0AAW1U4V8-F1
#
_cell.length_a   1.000
_cell.length_b   1.000
_cell.length_c   1.000
_cell.angle_alpha   90.00
_cell.angle_beta   90.00
_cell.angle_gamma   90.00
#
_symmetry.space_group_name_H-M   'P 1'
#
loop_
_entity.id
_entity.type
_entity.pdbx_description
1 polymer ?
#
loop_
_entity_poly.entity_id
_entity_poly.type
_entity_poly.pdbx_seq_one_letter_code
_entity_poly.pdbx_strand_id
1 'polypeptide(L)'
;MSSKCGKCEDTLDRRKSSSVTCSGFCNNSFHANCCGISNDSLPCLKSPGFCWYCAECFKMKNKYELYMKNSFDEKLLKMISGFESMFSDLKQKILATAKDTFSEMSVANKDVSSKALKEKNSYANIVSSKSMIVVKPKNTSQTNAETKSDIVTNVSAAQLNLKVSKVKQIKDGGILISCDGSEGANNFKKVASEKLSAKYDISDVKKYTQK
;
A
#
# COMPACT_ATOMS: atom_id res chain seq x y z
N MET A 1 -59.71 9.62 5.10
CA MET A 1 -59.76 8.16 5.31
C MET A 1 -59.28 7.85 6.71
N SER A 2 -60.11 7.19 7.52
CA SER A 2 -59.72 6.69 8.84
C SER A 2 -58.87 5.44 8.68
N SER A 3 -57.66 5.45 9.24
CA SER A 3 -56.79 4.27 9.28
C SER A 3 -57.29 3.29 10.35
N LYS A 4 -57.33 2.00 10.02
CA LYS A 4 -57.61 0.92 10.99
C LYS A 4 -56.32 0.42 11.63
N CYS A 5 -56.42 -0.07 12.87
CA CYS A 5 -55.33 -0.72 13.57
C CYS A 5 -55.03 -2.06 12.92
N GLY A 6 -53.76 -2.32 12.58
CA GLY A 6 -53.35 -3.57 11.95
C GLY A 6 -53.41 -4.82 12.86
N LYS A 7 -53.86 -4.68 14.13
CA LYS A 7 -54.00 -5.80 15.08
C LYS A 7 -55.43 -6.06 15.51
N CYS A 8 -56.17 -5.03 15.94
CA CYS A 8 -57.57 -5.18 16.38
C CYS A 8 -58.59 -4.72 15.33
N GLU A 9 -58.16 -4.17 14.20
CA GLU A 9 -58.99 -3.64 13.11
C GLU A 9 -59.90 -2.45 13.46
N ASP A 10 -59.88 -1.99 14.72
CA ASP A 10 -60.58 -0.80 15.16
C ASP A 10 -59.99 0.48 14.55
N THR A 11 -60.80 1.55 14.57
CA THR A 11 -60.40 2.85 14.05
C THR A 11 -59.28 3.48 14.90
N LEU A 12 -58.23 3.97 14.26
CA LEU A 12 -57.20 4.78 14.90
C LEU A 12 -57.69 6.24 14.97
N ASP A 13 -58.10 6.68 16.16
CA ASP A 13 -58.40 8.08 16.39
C ASP A 13 -57.09 8.87 16.42
N ARG A 14 -56.85 9.68 15.37
CA ARG A 14 -55.65 10.52 15.24
C ARG A 14 -55.47 11.52 16.38
N ARG A 15 -56.54 11.87 17.11
CA ARG A 15 -56.50 12.88 18.17
C ARG A 15 -56.36 12.29 19.57
N LYS A 16 -56.87 11.07 19.79
CA LYS A 16 -56.95 10.47 21.13
C LYS A 16 -56.12 9.22 21.32
N SER A 17 -55.81 8.51 20.24
CA SER A 17 -55.11 7.24 20.34
C SER A 17 -53.62 7.38 20.08
N SER A 18 -52.85 7.01 21.09
CA SER A 18 -51.43 6.69 20.95
C SER A 18 -51.25 5.61 19.90
N SER A 19 -50.69 5.97 18.75
CA SER A 19 -50.42 5.03 17.66
C SER A 19 -48.93 4.96 17.31
N VAL A 20 -48.53 3.80 16.78
CA VAL A 20 -47.21 3.53 16.23
C VAL A 20 -47.36 2.97 14.82
N THR A 21 -46.44 3.33 13.91
CA THR A 21 -46.41 2.78 12.55
C THR A 21 -45.27 1.78 12.44
N CYS A 22 -45.56 0.60 11.90
CA CYS A 22 -44.54 -0.39 11.61
C CYS A 22 -43.63 0.12 10.49
N SER A 23 -42.31 0.19 10.75
CA SER A 23 -41.27 0.53 9.77
C SER A 23 -40.85 -0.67 8.90
N GLY A 24 -41.58 -1.79 8.99
CA GLY A 24 -41.37 -2.99 8.19
C GLY A 24 -42.18 -3.00 6.91
N PHE A 25 -42.32 -4.18 6.30
CA PHE A 25 -42.96 -4.33 4.99
C PHE A 25 -44.45 -3.96 4.97
N CYS A 26 -45.17 -4.09 6.08
CA CYS A 26 -46.62 -3.87 6.09
C CYS A 26 -47.03 -2.39 6.13
N ASN A 27 -46.17 -1.48 6.62
CA ASN A 27 -46.48 -0.06 6.84
C ASN A 27 -47.80 0.21 7.59
N ASN A 28 -48.33 -0.77 8.30
CA ASN A 28 -49.58 -0.64 9.03
C ASN A 28 -49.37 0.18 10.30
N SER A 29 -50.41 0.91 10.70
CA SER A 29 -50.48 1.64 11.96
C SER A 29 -51.20 0.79 13.02
N PHE A 30 -50.77 0.91 14.27
CA PHE A 30 -51.27 0.11 15.40
C PHE A 30 -51.52 1.01 16.60
N HIS A 31 -52.53 0.69 17.43
CA HIS A 31 -52.60 1.29 18.75
C HIS A 31 -51.41 0.82 19.58
N ALA A 32 -50.76 1.75 20.29
CA ALA A 32 -49.62 1.45 21.16
C ALA A 32 -49.95 0.32 22.16
N ASN A 33 -51.11 0.41 22.80
CA ASN A 33 -51.60 -0.59 23.76
C ASN A 33 -51.82 -1.96 23.13
N CYS A 34 -52.33 -2.03 21.89
CA CYS A 34 -52.48 -3.31 21.19
C CYS A 34 -51.12 -3.98 20.98
N CYS A 35 -50.04 -3.20 20.89
CA CYS A 35 -48.67 -3.68 20.74
C CYS A 35 -47.90 -3.81 22.08
N GLY A 36 -48.54 -3.57 23.22
CA GLY A 36 -47.88 -3.60 24.53
C GLY A 36 -46.88 -2.47 24.76
N ILE A 37 -47.01 -1.37 24.02
CA ILE A 37 -46.11 -0.20 24.11
C ILE A 37 -46.71 0.78 25.11
N SER A 38 -45.97 1.11 26.16
CA SER A 38 -46.39 2.12 27.13
C SER A 38 -46.38 3.51 26.52
N ASN A 39 -47.26 4.40 27.00
CA ASN A 39 -47.31 5.78 26.51
C ASN A 39 -45.97 6.53 26.71
N ASP A 40 -45.23 6.20 27.77
CA ASP A 40 -43.93 6.81 28.09
C ASP A 40 -42.84 6.44 27.09
N SER A 41 -42.96 5.28 26.43
CA SER A 41 -41.99 4.80 25.43
C SER A 41 -42.27 5.32 24.01
N LEU A 42 -43.46 5.84 23.74
CA LEU A 42 -43.85 6.32 22.40
C LEU A 42 -43.01 7.50 21.88
N PRO A 43 -42.64 8.50 22.69
CA PRO A 43 -41.74 9.57 22.24
C PRO A 43 -40.41 9.02 21.70
N CYS A 44 -39.86 7.99 22.34
CA CYS A 44 -38.62 7.34 21.90
C CYS A 44 -38.80 6.67 20.53
N LEU A 45 -39.92 5.99 20.30
CA LEU A 45 -40.20 5.33 19.01
C LEU A 45 -40.51 6.31 17.87
N LYS A 46 -40.87 7.56 18.18
CA LYS A 46 -41.06 8.63 17.19
C LYS A 46 -39.77 9.43 16.93
N SER A 47 -38.71 9.18 17.70
CA SER A 47 -37.44 9.88 17.54
C SER A 47 -36.70 9.40 16.29
N PRO A 48 -36.01 10.29 15.54
CA PRO A 48 -35.21 9.89 14.40
C PRO A 48 -34.19 8.79 14.74
N GLY A 49 -34.04 7.80 13.87
CA GLY A 49 -33.12 6.68 14.07
C GLY A 49 -33.70 5.46 14.79
N PHE A 50 -34.90 5.58 15.38
CA PHE A 50 -35.62 4.45 15.95
C PHE A 50 -36.65 3.91 14.97
N CYS A 51 -36.63 2.60 14.77
CA CYS A 51 -37.61 1.88 13.94
C CYS A 51 -38.33 0.87 14.81
N TRP A 52 -39.66 0.88 14.75
CA TRP A 52 -40.48 -0.15 15.40
C TRP A 52 -41.03 -1.12 14.34
N TYR A 53 -41.02 -2.41 14.65
CA TYR A 53 -41.54 -3.45 13.77
C TYR A 53 -42.63 -4.22 14.50
N CYS A 54 -43.75 -4.48 13.82
CA CYS A 54 -44.72 -5.44 14.34
C CYS A 54 -44.12 -6.85 14.37
N ALA A 55 -44.68 -7.75 15.19
CA ALA A 55 -44.13 -9.09 15.40
C ALA A 55 -43.88 -9.85 14.08
N GLU A 56 -44.81 -9.78 13.12
CA GLU A 56 -44.66 -10.46 11.83
C GLU A 56 -43.59 -9.82 10.95
N CYS A 57 -43.51 -8.49 10.90
CA CYS A 57 -42.43 -7.82 10.18
C CYS A 57 -41.06 -8.05 10.83
N PHE A 58 -40.99 -8.16 12.16
CA PHE A 58 -39.76 -8.48 12.87
C PHE A 58 -39.27 -9.91 12.54
N LYS A 59 -40.17 -10.90 12.55
CA LYS A 59 -39.85 -12.27 12.11
C LYS A 59 -39.35 -12.30 10.66
N MET A 60 -40.01 -11.57 9.77
CA MET A 60 -39.59 -11.49 8.36
C MET A 60 -38.24 -10.79 8.19
N LYS A 61 -38.00 -9.68 8.92
CA LYS A 61 -36.71 -8.98 8.90
C LYS A 61 -35.57 -9.91 9.28
N ASN A 62 -35.71 -10.67 10.37
CA ASN A 62 -34.67 -11.61 10.80
C ASN A 62 -34.41 -12.71 9.78
N LYS A 63 -35.46 -13.26 9.16
CA LYS A 63 -35.31 -14.25 8.08
C LYS A 63 -34.61 -13.66 6.86
N TYR A 64 -34.99 -12.45 6.46
CA TYR A 64 -34.39 -11.78 5.31
C TYR A 64 -32.94 -11.39 5.58
N GLU A 65 -32.63 -10.91 6.78
CA GLU A 65 -31.26 -10.59 7.20
C GLU A 65 -30.37 -11.84 7.18
N LEU A 66 -30.86 -12.96 7.71
CA LEU A 66 -30.16 -14.25 7.64
C LEU A 66 -29.97 -14.71 6.19
N TYR A 67 -31.01 -14.61 5.35
CA TYR A 67 -30.92 -14.95 3.93
C TYR A 67 -29.90 -14.09 3.18
N MET A 68 -29.93 -12.77 3.40
CA MET A 68 -28.99 -11.84 2.79
C MET A 68 -27.57 -12.09 3.23
N LYS A 69 -27.36 -12.37 4.53
CA LYS A 69 -26.05 -12.76 5.07
C LYS A 69 -25.54 -14.03 4.40
N ASN A 70 -26.35 -15.09 4.35
CA ASN A 70 -25.97 -16.35 3.72
C ASN A 70 -25.69 -16.19 2.21
N SER A 71 -26.49 -15.39 1.50
CA SER A 71 -26.27 -15.12 0.08
C SER A 71 -24.97 -14.34 -0.16
N PHE A 72 -24.65 -13.40 0.73
CA PHE A 72 -23.40 -12.65 0.68
C PHE A 72 -22.21 -13.57 0.96
N ASP A 73 -22.29 -14.39 2.01
CA ASP A 73 -21.25 -15.35 2.39
C ASP A 73 -21.00 -16.36 1.25
N GLU A 74 -22.05 -16.87 0.60
CA GLU A 74 -21.91 -17.78 -0.55
C GLU A 74 -21.21 -17.09 -1.73
N LYS A 75 -21.57 -15.84 -2.05
CA LYS A 75 -20.90 -15.07 -3.11
C LYS A 75 -19.45 -14.77 -2.77
N LEU A 76 -19.16 -14.46 -1.51
CA LEU A 76 -17.82 -14.17 -1.02
C LEU A 76 -16.94 -15.43 -1.09
N LEU A 77 -17.46 -16.59 -0.69
CA LEU A 77 -16.76 -17.88 -0.84
C LEU A 77 -16.47 -18.21 -2.30
N LYS A 78 -17.45 -18.02 -3.21
CA LYS A 78 -17.23 -18.21 -4.65
C LYS A 78 -16.14 -17.29 -5.18
N MET A 79 -16.15 -16.01 -4.78
CA MET A 79 -15.12 -15.05 -5.18
C MET A 79 -13.72 -15.45 -4.69
N ILE A 80 -13.59 -15.88 -3.43
CA ILE A 80 -12.32 -16.37 -2.86
C ILE A 80 -11.81 -17.57 -3.65
N SER A 81 -12.66 -18.56 -3.91
CA SER A 81 -12.27 -19.76 -4.69
C SER A 81 -11.82 -19.41 -6.12
N GLY A 82 -12.45 -18.40 -6.74
CA GLY A 82 -12.03 -17.87 -8.04
C GLY A 82 -10.63 -17.26 -8.00
N PHE A 83 -10.33 -16.46 -6.98
CA PHE A 83 -9.00 -15.89 -6.80
C PHE A 83 -7.93 -16.97 -6.56
N GLU A 84 -8.22 -17.98 -5.74
CA GLU A 84 -7.29 -19.10 -5.50
C GLU A 84 -6.94 -19.82 -6.80
N SER A 85 -7.92 -20.06 -7.68
CA SER A 85 -7.68 -20.64 -9.02
C SER A 85 -6.80 -19.74 -9.87
N MET A 86 -7.07 -18.43 -9.92
CA MET A 86 -6.27 -17.48 -10.70
C MET A 86 -4.82 -17.39 -10.19
N PHE A 87 -4.61 -17.41 -8.88
CA PHE A 87 -3.27 -17.42 -8.29
C PHE A 87 -2.52 -18.72 -8.58
N SER A 88 -3.21 -19.86 -8.54
CA SER A 88 -2.63 -21.14 -8.93
C SER A 88 -2.17 -21.12 -10.39
N ASP A 89 -3.01 -20.63 -11.30
CA ASP A 89 -2.68 -20.51 -12.73
C ASP A 89 -1.51 -19.55 -12.97
N LEU A 90 -1.50 -18.40 -12.29
CA LEU A 90 -0.41 -17.43 -12.38
C LEU A 90 0.90 -18.03 -11.88
N LYS A 91 0.87 -18.75 -10.76
CA LYS A 91 2.04 -19.44 -10.20
C LYS A 91 2.60 -20.46 -11.20
N GLN A 92 1.73 -21.25 -11.83
CA GLN A 92 2.16 -22.21 -12.86
C GLN A 92 2.79 -21.52 -14.07
N LYS A 93 2.21 -20.42 -14.54
CA LYS A 93 2.76 -19.61 -15.64
C LYS A 93 4.15 -19.05 -15.30
N ILE A 94 4.32 -18.48 -14.12
CA ILE A 94 5.63 -17.96 -13.65
C ILE A 94 6.68 -19.07 -13.63
N LEU A 95 6.33 -20.26 -13.12
CA LEU A 95 7.25 -21.40 -13.07
C LEU A 95 7.61 -21.91 -14.47
N ALA A 96 6.65 -21.95 -15.40
CA ALA A 96 6.91 -22.31 -16.79
C ALA A 96 7.87 -21.31 -17.46
N THR A 97 7.57 -20.01 -17.38
CA THR A 97 8.43 -18.96 -17.94
C THR A 97 9.83 -18.96 -17.32
N ALA A 98 9.95 -19.18 -16.01
CA ALA A 98 11.25 -19.31 -15.36
C ALA A 98 12.04 -20.49 -15.92
N LYS A 99 11.41 -21.66 -16.08
CA LYS A 99 12.02 -22.86 -16.64
C LYS A 99 12.50 -22.66 -18.09
N ASP A 100 11.70 -21.99 -18.90
CA ASP A 100 12.05 -21.68 -20.29
C ASP A 100 13.25 -20.72 -20.34
N THR A 101 13.21 -19.65 -19.54
CA THR A 101 14.32 -18.68 -19.42
C THR A 101 15.63 -19.34 -18.98
N PHE A 102 15.58 -20.24 -17.99
CA PHE A 102 16.77 -20.99 -17.54
C PHE A 102 17.31 -21.92 -18.63
N SER A 103 16.41 -22.55 -19.40
CA SER A 103 16.80 -23.42 -20.51
C SER A 103 17.51 -22.64 -21.61
N GLU A 104 17.00 -21.46 -21.98
CA GLU A 104 17.63 -20.56 -22.96
C GLU A 104 19.00 -20.05 -22.50
N MET A 105 19.13 -19.62 -21.23
CA MET A 105 20.42 -19.18 -20.67
C MET A 105 21.46 -20.31 -20.63
N SER A 106 21.03 -21.57 -20.44
CA SER A 106 21.93 -22.72 -20.44
C SER A 106 22.54 -23.02 -21.82
N VAL A 107 21.79 -22.72 -22.89
CA VAL A 107 22.26 -22.86 -24.27
C VAL A 107 23.22 -21.73 -24.63
N ALA A 108 22.90 -20.49 -24.26
CA ALA A 108 23.75 -19.33 -24.53
C ALA A 108 25.14 -19.41 -23.85
N ASN A 109 25.25 -20.05 -22.68
CA ASN A 109 26.53 -20.20 -21.98
C ASN A 109 27.46 -21.28 -22.58
N LYS A 110 26.95 -22.21 -23.39
CA LYS A 110 27.81 -23.21 -24.07
C LYS A 110 28.64 -22.61 -25.21
N ASP A 111 28.17 -21.52 -25.83
CA ASP A 111 28.89 -20.85 -26.92
C ASP A 111 29.92 -19.80 -26.44
N VAL A 112 29.82 -19.31 -25.20
CA VAL A 112 30.77 -18.33 -24.65
C VAL A 112 32.01 -18.99 -24.02
N SER A 113 31.90 -20.27 -23.60
CA SER A 113 33.01 -21.00 -22.98
C SER A 113 34.14 -21.39 -23.96
N SER A 114 33.96 -21.24 -25.27
CA SER A 114 34.98 -21.57 -26.28
C SER A 114 35.68 -20.34 -26.89
N LYS A 115 35.30 -19.10 -26.54
CA LYS A 115 35.93 -17.86 -27.07
C LYS A 115 36.54 -16.90 -26.04
N ALA A 116 36.35 -17.10 -24.73
CA ALA A 116 36.81 -16.15 -23.70
C ALA A 116 38.19 -16.46 -23.09
N LEU A 117 39.20 -16.73 -23.93
CA LEU A 117 40.61 -16.87 -23.51
C LEU A 117 41.50 -15.69 -23.92
N LYS A 118 40.93 -14.55 -24.29
CA LYS A 118 41.73 -13.35 -24.61
C LYS A 118 41.25 -12.14 -23.82
N GLU A 119 42.25 -11.49 -23.22
CA GLU A 119 42.23 -10.20 -22.51
C GLU A 119 41.73 -10.21 -21.06
N LYS A 120 42.65 -10.64 -20.19
CA LYS A 120 42.68 -10.22 -18.78
C LYS A 120 42.85 -8.70 -18.73
N ASN A 121 41.75 -7.96 -18.66
CA ASN A 121 41.78 -6.56 -18.26
C ASN A 121 42.25 -6.49 -16.80
N SER A 122 43.45 -5.94 -16.60
CA SER A 122 44.01 -5.66 -15.28
C SER A 122 43.04 -4.78 -14.47
N TYR A 123 42.88 -5.10 -13.17
CA TYR A 123 42.02 -4.39 -12.21
C TYR A 123 42.27 -2.86 -12.22
N ALA A 124 43.45 -2.42 -12.64
CA ALA A 124 43.82 -1.02 -12.81
C ALA A 124 42.99 -0.27 -13.87
N ASN A 125 42.56 -0.92 -14.95
CA ASN A 125 41.76 -0.30 -16.01
C ASN A 125 40.27 -0.12 -15.63
N ILE A 126 39.76 -0.92 -14.69
CA ILE A 126 38.38 -0.82 -14.21
C ILE A 126 38.25 0.31 -13.17
N VAL A 127 39.32 0.63 -12.46
CA VAL A 127 39.34 1.71 -11.45
C VAL A 127 39.61 3.08 -12.07
N SER A 128 40.24 3.16 -13.25
CA SER A 128 40.62 4.44 -13.89
C SER A 128 39.47 5.18 -14.58
N SER A 129 38.36 4.51 -14.91
CA SER A 129 37.25 5.08 -15.70
C SER A 129 36.09 5.65 -14.88
N LYS A 130 36.02 5.38 -13.57
CA LYS A 130 34.93 5.86 -12.71
C LYS A 130 35.33 7.12 -11.96
N SER A 131 34.47 8.14 -12.02
CA SER A 131 34.63 9.35 -11.22
C SER A 131 34.05 9.10 -9.83
N MET A 132 34.83 9.40 -8.79
CA MET A 132 34.46 9.13 -7.41
C MET A 132 34.51 10.41 -6.57
N ILE A 133 33.48 10.59 -5.75
CA ILE A 133 33.34 11.72 -4.85
C ILE A 133 33.33 11.21 -3.42
N VAL A 134 34.09 11.88 -2.57
CA VAL A 134 34.15 11.62 -1.14
C VAL A 134 33.35 12.72 -0.43
N VAL A 135 32.41 12.30 0.40
CA VAL A 135 31.66 13.15 1.33
C VAL A 135 32.07 12.76 2.74
N LYS A 136 32.78 13.63 3.45
CA LYS A 136 33.21 13.41 4.84
C LYS A 136 32.47 14.35 5.78
N PRO A 137 31.89 13.87 6.89
CA PRO A 137 31.34 14.77 7.89
C PRO A 137 32.46 15.58 8.53
N LYS A 138 32.20 16.86 8.78
CA LYS A 138 33.13 17.71 9.57
C LYS A 138 33.16 17.28 11.05
N ASN A 139 32.07 16.67 11.52
CA ASN A 139 32.00 16.03 12.83
C ASN A 139 32.44 14.57 12.74
N THR A 140 33.59 14.24 13.32
CA THR A 140 34.19 12.89 13.30
C THR A 140 33.43 11.85 14.13
N SER A 141 32.54 12.28 15.03
CA SER A 141 31.69 11.37 15.81
C SER A 141 30.46 10.88 15.04
N GLN A 142 30.17 11.46 13.87
CA GLN A 142 29.02 11.10 13.06
C GLN A 142 29.20 9.73 12.39
N THR A 143 28.15 8.92 12.40
CA THR A 143 28.17 7.58 11.80
C THR A 143 27.94 7.60 10.29
N ASN A 144 28.42 6.57 9.59
CA ASN A 144 28.16 6.44 8.14
C ASN A 144 26.66 6.32 7.81
N ALA A 145 25.83 5.81 8.72
CA ALA A 145 24.39 5.68 8.51
C ALA A 145 23.71 7.06 8.48
N GLU A 146 24.08 7.95 9.40
CA GLU A 146 23.59 9.33 9.46
C GLU A 146 24.02 10.11 8.21
N THR A 147 25.30 10.02 7.83
CA THR A 147 25.80 10.64 6.60
C THR A 147 25.05 10.17 5.36
N LYS A 148 24.70 8.87 5.29
CA LYS A 148 23.95 8.31 4.16
C LYS A 148 22.52 8.86 4.13
N SER A 149 21.87 8.93 5.28
CA SER A 149 20.52 9.48 5.41
C SER A 149 20.50 10.94 4.96
N ASP A 150 21.42 11.76 5.45
CA ASP A 150 21.52 13.18 5.08
C ASP A 150 21.73 13.39 3.58
N ILE A 151 22.58 12.58 2.95
CA ILE A 151 22.81 12.66 1.50
C ILE A 151 21.54 12.29 0.74
N VAL A 152 20.84 11.21 1.10
CA VAL A 152 19.61 10.78 0.41
C VAL A 152 18.49 11.81 0.57
N THR A 153 18.34 12.39 1.76
CA THR A 153 17.30 13.37 2.05
C THR A 153 17.53 14.71 1.34
N ASN A 154 18.78 15.19 1.30
CA ASN A 154 19.09 16.51 0.75
C ASN A 154 19.47 16.48 -0.75
N VAL A 155 20.04 15.37 -1.21
CA VAL A 155 20.51 15.17 -2.59
C VAL A 155 19.76 13.99 -3.20
N SER A 156 18.55 14.25 -3.71
CA SER A 156 17.75 13.24 -4.39
C SER A 156 18.38 12.85 -5.73
N ALA A 157 18.88 11.62 -5.82
CA ALA A 157 19.49 11.08 -7.04
C ALA A 157 18.53 11.06 -8.24
N ALA A 158 17.23 10.92 -7.99
CA ALA A 158 16.18 10.91 -9.02
C ALA A 158 15.99 12.30 -9.67
N GLN A 159 16.13 13.38 -8.90
CA GLN A 159 15.96 14.74 -9.40
C GLN A 159 17.11 15.20 -10.31
N LEU A 160 18.29 14.57 -10.15
CA LEU A 160 19.51 14.99 -10.81
C LEU A 160 19.94 14.06 -11.96
N ASN A 161 19.10 13.06 -12.28
CA ASN A 161 19.39 12.02 -13.26
C ASN A 161 20.78 11.37 -13.05
N LEU A 162 21.17 11.23 -11.77
CA LEU A 162 22.50 10.76 -11.40
C LEU A 162 22.56 9.24 -11.43
N LYS A 163 23.31 8.69 -12.38
CA LYS A 163 23.68 7.27 -12.40
C LYS A 163 24.77 7.00 -11.36
N VAL A 164 24.33 6.83 -10.10
CA VAL A 164 25.20 6.38 -9.01
C VAL A 164 25.38 4.87 -9.15
N SER A 165 26.59 4.42 -9.46
CA SER A 165 26.85 2.98 -9.62
C SER A 165 27.20 2.27 -8.32
N LYS A 166 27.82 2.98 -7.37
CA LYS A 166 28.18 2.37 -6.08
C LYS A 166 28.31 3.40 -4.98
N VAL A 167 27.84 3.06 -3.79
CA VAL A 167 28.05 3.82 -2.56
C VAL A 167 28.83 2.93 -1.59
N LYS A 168 29.97 3.41 -1.10
CA LYS A 168 30.85 2.68 -0.18
C LYS A 168 31.10 3.52 1.07
N GLN A 169 31.04 2.90 2.23
CA GLN A 169 31.40 3.55 3.49
C GLN A 169 32.92 3.66 3.60
N ILE A 170 33.40 4.77 4.14
CA ILE A 170 34.83 5.00 4.45
C ILE A 170 34.96 5.36 5.94
N LYS A 171 36.21 5.45 6.43
CA LYS A 171 36.51 5.81 7.82
C LYS A 171 35.94 7.19 8.18
N ASP A 172 35.77 7.44 9.47
CA ASP A 172 35.33 8.72 10.04
C ASP A 172 33.95 9.16 9.53
N GLY A 173 33.01 8.21 9.43
CA GLY A 173 31.64 8.50 9.03
C GLY A 173 31.45 8.89 7.55
N GLY A 174 32.52 8.90 6.75
CA GLY A 174 32.47 9.35 5.37
C GLY A 174 31.82 8.35 4.40
N ILE A 175 31.42 8.85 3.23
CA ILE A 175 30.85 8.06 2.15
C ILE A 175 31.56 8.37 0.84
N LEU A 176 31.91 7.31 0.12
CA LEU A 176 32.47 7.34 -1.22
C LEU A 176 31.35 6.99 -2.22
N ILE A 177 31.10 7.89 -3.17
CA ILE A 177 30.07 7.74 -4.19
C ILE A 177 30.76 7.61 -5.54
N SER A 178 30.53 6.50 -6.23
CA SER A 178 30.99 6.27 -7.59
C SER A 178 29.88 6.62 -8.57
N CYS A 179 30.19 7.48 -9.53
CA CYS A 179 29.29 7.89 -10.60
C CYS A 179 29.75 7.30 -11.94
N ASP A 180 28.78 6.94 -12.78
CA ASP A 180 29.05 6.49 -14.14
C ASP A 180 29.30 7.71 -15.04
N GLY A 181 30.52 8.23 -14.98
CA GLY A 181 30.99 9.38 -15.78
C GLY A 181 31.40 10.59 -14.95
N SER A 182 32.20 11.46 -15.57
CA SER A 182 32.65 12.73 -14.97
C SER A 182 31.54 13.76 -14.83
N GLU A 183 30.58 13.79 -15.76
CA GLU A 183 29.45 14.72 -15.74
C GLU A 183 28.53 14.46 -14.54
N GLY A 184 28.15 13.20 -14.29
CA GLY A 184 27.36 12.82 -13.12
C GLY A 184 28.07 13.16 -11.80
N ALA A 185 29.39 12.94 -11.75
CA ALA A 185 30.18 13.35 -10.59
C ALA A 185 30.14 14.87 -10.40
N ASN A 186 30.42 15.67 -11.44
CA ASN A 186 30.41 17.13 -11.33
C ASN A 186 29.05 17.68 -10.88
N ASN A 187 27.95 17.13 -11.41
CA ASN A 187 26.59 17.50 -11.02
C ASN A 187 26.30 17.14 -9.56
N PHE A 188 26.66 15.93 -9.12
CA PHE A 188 26.53 15.54 -7.72
C PHE A 188 27.36 16.45 -6.81
N LYS A 189 28.62 16.72 -7.17
CA LYS A 189 29.51 17.58 -6.40
C LYS A 189 28.93 18.97 -6.24
N LYS A 190 28.41 19.57 -7.32
CA LYS A 190 27.81 20.90 -7.29
C LYS A 190 26.63 20.96 -6.31
N VAL A 191 25.66 20.05 -6.46
CA VAL A 191 24.45 20.07 -5.62
C VAL A 191 24.76 19.69 -4.17
N ALA A 192 25.63 18.71 -3.96
CA ALA A 192 26.08 18.36 -2.62
C ALA A 192 26.83 19.54 -1.97
N SER A 193 27.67 20.26 -2.71
CA SER A 193 28.37 21.43 -2.17
C SER A 193 27.41 22.56 -1.83
N GLU A 194 26.37 22.79 -2.64
CA GLU A 194 25.34 23.79 -2.36
C GLU A 194 24.52 23.45 -1.11
N LYS A 195 24.15 22.18 -0.92
CA LYS A 195 23.22 21.77 0.15
C LYS A 195 23.87 21.26 1.42
N LEU A 196 25.08 20.70 1.33
CA LEU A 196 25.71 19.92 2.41
C LEU A 196 27.05 20.51 2.88
N SER A 197 27.63 21.52 2.21
CA SER A 197 28.95 22.09 2.57
C SER A 197 29.04 22.64 4.00
N ALA A 198 27.92 23.01 4.61
CA ALA A 198 27.88 23.44 6.01
C ALA A 198 28.35 22.32 6.97
N LYS A 199 27.93 21.07 6.71
CA LYS A 199 28.18 19.92 7.59
C LYS A 199 29.25 18.96 7.08
N TYR A 200 29.56 19.00 5.79
CA TYR A 200 30.39 18.01 5.12
C TYR A 200 31.48 18.65 4.26
N ASP A 201 32.63 17.99 4.20
CA ASP A 201 33.68 18.25 3.23
C ASP A 201 33.49 17.33 2.02
N ILE A 202 33.36 17.93 0.85
CA ILE A 202 33.07 17.24 -0.41
C ILE A 202 34.25 17.43 -1.35
N SER A 203 34.89 16.33 -1.74
CA SER A 203 36.12 16.36 -2.54
C SER A 203 36.16 15.24 -3.57
N ASP A 204 36.80 15.49 -4.70
CA ASP A 204 37.11 14.45 -5.69
C ASP A 204 38.22 13.55 -5.17
N VAL A 205 38.13 12.26 -5.47
CA VAL A 205 39.25 11.35 -5.22
C VAL A 205 40.38 11.68 -6.20
N LYS A 206 41.50 12.19 -5.68
CA LYS A 206 42.72 12.36 -6.48
C LYS A 206 43.10 10.99 -7.06
N LYS A 207 43.03 10.85 -8.38
CA LYS A 207 43.55 9.65 -9.05
C LYS A 207 45.03 9.54 -8.69
N TYR A 208 45.44 8.43 -8.09
CA TYR A 208 46.84 8.16 -7.83
C TYR A 208 47.51 7.93 -9.19
N THR A 209 48.20 8.93 -9.71
CA THR A 209 49.10 8.74 -10.85
C THR A 209 50.29 7.97 -10.30
N GLN A 210 50.39 6.67 -10.60
CA GLN A 210 51.61 5.93 -10.34
C GLN A 210 52.73 6.62 -11.15
N LYS A 211 53.74 7.12 -10.45
CA LYS A 211 55.00 7.55 -11.05
C LYS A 211 55.83 6.32 -11.40
#